data_AF-A0A2N6SFZ4-F1
#
_entry.id   AF-A0A2N6SFZ4-F1
#
_cell.length_a   1.000
_cell.length_b   1.000
_cell.length_c   1.000
_cell.angle_alpha   90.00
_cell.angle_beta   90.00
_cell.angle_gamma   90.00
#
_symmetry.space_group_name_H-M   'P 1'
#
loop_
_entity.id
_entity.type
_entity.pdbx_description
1 polymer ?
#
loop_
_entity_poly.entity_id
_entity_poly.type
_entity_poly.pdbx_seq_one_letter_code
_entity_poly.pdbx_strand_id
1 'polypeptide(L)'
;MAENKDKNVITEDKVTFRLCDDCLGVNLKTLIPKLKKKAPNAEFIIGCQSYCGPGRTQTFTLVNSRICIADTEVELMPLVDEKLRDRMSAEDEEKYRKRLERRLQRTFYFIIPENVTVKVGEDVDISKEGVIARKAGQSYLENLVIESNFDKNTPGTYEAVYKVEIDGKEHKRTRTITVTE
;
A
#
# COMPACT_ATOMS: atom_id res chain seq x y z
N MET A 1 -9.11 -29.48 -16.07
CA MET A 1 -8.61 -29.18 -14.71
C MET A 1 -9.24 -27.86 -14.31
N ALA A 2 -10.11 -27.88 -13.31
CA ALA A 2 -11.05 -26.81 -13.02
C ALA A 2 -10.36 -25.59 -12.39
N GLU A 3 -10.64 -24.42 -12.96
CA GLU A 3 -10.26 -23.11 -12.42
C GLU A 3 -10.99 -22.86 -11.09
N ASN A 4 -10.25 -22.90 -9.98
CA ASN A 4 -10.71 -22.33 -8.71
C ASN A 4 -10.67 -20.80 -8.83
N LYS A 5 -11.75 -20.19 -9.30
CA LYS A 5 -11.96 -18.74 -9.13
C LYS A 5 -12.40 -18.49 -7.69
N ASP A 6 -11.46 -18.04 -6.86
CA ASP A 6 -11.69 -17.57 -5.50
C ASP A 6 -12.83 -16.53 -5.49
N LYS A 7 -13.98 -16.91 -4.93
CA LYS A 7 -15.24 -16.15 -4.92
C LYS A 7 -15.23 -14.87 -4.05
N ASN A 8 -14.06 -14.41 -3.61
CA ASN A 8 -13.92 -13.31 -2.64
C ASN A 8 -13.09 -12.11 -3.15
N VAL A 9 -12.61 -12.12 -4.40
CA VAL A 9 -11.86 -10.99 -4.95
C VAL A 9 -12.82 -10.02 -5.64
N ILE A 10 -12.93 -8.80 -5.12
CA ILE A 10 -13.76 -7.75 -5.73
C ILE A 10 -12.89 -6.99 -6.72
N THR A 11 -13.14 -7.20 -8.00
CA THR A 11 -12.32 -6.67 -9.09
C THR A 11 -12.91 -5.43 -9.78
N GLU A 12 -14.20 -5.13 -9.60
CA GLU A 12 -14.92 -4.16 -10.44
C GLU A 12 -15.30 -2.84 -9.74
N ASP A 13 -15.40 -2.82 -8.41
CA ASP A 13 -15.84 -1.62 -7.66
C ASP A 13 -14.64 -0.70 -7.31
N LYS A 14 -14.83 0.62 -7.42
CA LYS A 14 -13.86 1.65 -6.97
C LYS A 14 -13.78 1.66 -5.44
N VAL A 15 -13.03 0.72 -4.88
CA VAL A 15 -12.77 0.61 -3.44
C VAL A 15 -11.65 1.57 -3.04
N THR A 16 -11.82 2.21 -1.89
CA THR A 16 -10.80 3.06 -1.28
C THR A 16 -10.44 2.53 0.10
N PHE A 17 -9.16 2.24 0.30
CA PHE A 17 -8.59 1.90 1.61
C PHE A 17 -7.86 3.11 2.17
N ARG A 18 -8.19 3.52 3.39
CA ARG A 18 -7.40 4.51 4.13
C ARG A 18 -6.64 3.86 5.27
N LEU A 19 -5.37 4.21 5.38
CA LEU A 19 -4.41 3.65 6.31
C LEU A 19 -3.64 4.78 6.98
N CYS A 20 -3.11 4.53 8.17
CA CYS A 20 -2.29 5.49 8.89
C CYS A 20 -0.84 4.99 8.95
N ASP A 21 0.10 5.82 8.53
CA ASP A 21 1.56 5.60 8.64
C ASP A 21 2.11 5.99 10.02
N ASP A 22 1.44 6.89 10.73
CA ASP A 22 1.89 7.37 12.05
C ASP A 22 1.45 6.48 13.23
N CYS A 23 0.58 5.50 13.01
CA CYS A 23 -0.01 4.70 14.09
C CYS A 23 0.84 3.46 14.43
N LEU A 24 1.10 3.22 15.73
CA LEU A 24 1.85 2.05 16.19
C LEU A 24 1.15 0.71 15.92
N GLY A 25 -0.18 0.69 15.96
CA GLY A 25 -0.98 -0.51 15.72
C GLY A 25 -1.17 -0.87 14.25
N VAL A 26 -0.82 0.03 13.32
CA VAL A 26 -0.99 -0.20 11.88
C VAL A 26 0.35 -0.52 11.24
N ASN A 27 0.49 -1.73 10.71
CA ASN A 27 1.66 -2.11 9.93
C ASN A 27 1.34 -2.06 8.43
N LEU A 28 1.71 -0.95 7.78
CA LEU A 28 1.47 -0.74 6.34
C LEU A 28 2.06 -1.85 5.47
N LYS A 29 3.21 -2.39 5.87
CA LYS A 29 3.99 -3.32 5.06
C LYS A 29 3.31 -4.67 4.93
N THR A 30 2.64 -5.11 6.00
CA THR A 30 1.86 -6.36 6.03
C THR A 30 0.41 -6.15 5.60
N LEU A 31 -0.17 -5.01 5.95
CA LEU A 31 -1.59 -4.73 5.69
C LEU A 31 -1.87 -4.42 4.21
N ILE A 32 -1.02 -3.64 3.55
CA ILE A 32 -1.23 -3.28 2.13
C ILE A 32 -1.28 -4.53 1.22
N PRO A 33 -0.33 -5.49 1.28
CA PRO A 33 -0.40 -6.71 0.48
C PRO A 33 -1.69 -7.53 0.73
N LYS A 34 -2.14 -7.61 1.99
CA LYS A 34 -3.39 -8.32 2.34
C LYS A 34 -4.61 -7.65 1.72
N LEU A 35 -4.68 -6.32 1.77
CA LEU A 35 -5.77 -5.55 1.17
C LEU A 35 -5.75 -5.60 -0.37
N LYS A 36 -4.56 -5.56 -1.00
CA LYS A 36 -4.39 -5.73 -2.46
C LYS A 36 -4.91 -7.08 -2.94
N LYS A 37 -4.70 -8.16 -2.17
CA LYS A 37 -5.25 -9.48 -2.52
C LYS A 37 -6.78 -9.51 -2.54
N LYS A 38 -7.44 -8.70 -1.70
CA LYS A 38 -8.91 -8.61 -1.64
C LYS A 38 -9.50 -7.72 -2.73
N ALA A 39 -8.86 -6.58 -2.98
CA ALA A 39 -9.26 -5.64 -4.02
C ALA A 39 -8.02 -5.11 -4.76
N PRO A 40 -7.61 -5.75 -5.87
CA PRO A 40 -6.37 -5.41 -6.58
C PRO A 40 -6.43 -4.01 -7.22
N ASN A 41 -7.63 -3.58 -7.62
CA ASN A 41 -7.88 -2.28 -8.23
C ASN A 41 -8.18 -1.16 -7.21
N ALA A 42 -8.02 -1.44 -5.91
CA ALA A 42 -8.33 -0.48 -4.87
C ALA A 42 -7.37 0.72 -4.85
N GLU A 43 -7.91 1.84 -4.39
CA GLU A 43 -7.17 3.05 -4.13
C GLU A 43 -6.69 3.10 -2.68
N PHE A 44 -5.38 3.32 -2.48
CA PHE A 44 -4.78 3.39 -1.14
C PHE A 44 -4.47 4.83 -0.76
N ILE A 45 -4.99 5.26 0.38
CA ILE A 45 -4.82 6.58 0.98
C ILE A 45 -4.15 6.41 2.34
N ILE A 46 -2.83 6.54 2.39
CA ILE A 46 -2.01 6.45 3.60
C ILE A 46 -1.97 7.82 4.34
N GLY A 47 -1.42 7.97 5.53
CA GLY A 47 -1.41 9.26 6.25
C GLY A 47 -2.32 9.29 7.47
N CYS A 48 -2.11 10.25 8.35
CA CYS A 48 -2.86 10.38 9.60
C CYS A 48 -4.39 10.35 9.40
N GLN A 49 -5.05 9.35 10.01
CA GLN A 49 -6.50 9.19 9.98
C GLN A 49 -7.18 9.73 11.26
N SER A 50 -6.43 10.43 12.12
CA SER A 50 -6.90 10.95 13.41
C SER A 50 -7.55 9.89 14.32
N TYR A 51 -7.05 8.65 14.24
CA TYR A 51 -7.56 7.51 15.00
C TYR A 51 -6.52 6.97 15.99
N CYS A 52 -5.66 7.85 16.49
CA CYS A 52 -4.50 7.49 17.31
C CYS A 52 -4.83 6.85 18.66
N GLY A 53 -6.03 7.07 19.22
CA GLY A 53 -6.46 6.41 20.45
C GLY A 53 -6.47 4.89 20.27
N PRO A 54 -7.38 4.35 19.44
CA PRO A 54 -7.40 2.90 19.17
C PRO A 54 -6.20 2.43 18.31
N GLY A 55 -5.73 3.27 17.39
CA GLY A 55 -4.58 2.98 16.53
C GLY A 55 -3.23 2.86 17.25
N ARG A 56 -3.19 3.05 18.58
CA ARG A 56 -2.00 2.79 19.41
C ARG A 56 -1.84 1.30 19.73
N THR A 57 -2.94 0.59 19.90
CA THR A 57 -2.95 -0.81 20.38
C THR A 57 -3.56 -1.77 19.36
N GLN A 58 -4.39 -1.27 18.45
CA GLN A 58 -5.15 -2.05 17.49
C GLN A 58 -4.80 -1.66 16.06
N THR A 59 -4.92 -2.62 15.14
CA THR A 59 -4.80 -2.36 13.70
C THR A 59 -6.14 -1.95 13.13
N PHE A 60 -6.12 -1.02 12.16
CA PHE A 60 -7.34 -0.53 11.54
C PHE A 60 -7.12 -0.14 10.08
N THR A 61 -8.21 -0.13 9.33
CA THR A 61 -8.30 0.46 7.99
C THR A 61 -9.67 1.04 7.77
N LEU A 62 -9.80 2.06 6.93
CA LEU A 62 -11.10 2.56 6.50
C LEU A 62 -11.39 2.07 5.09
N VAL A 63 -12.48 1.34 4.93
CA VAL A 63 -12.98 0.84 3.64
C VAL A 63 -14.13 1.73 3.20
N ASN A 64 -13.97 2.52 2.14
CA ASN A 64 -14.97 3.48 1.67
C ASN A 64 -15.48 4.39 2.81
N SER A 65 -14.54 4.93 3.59
CA SER A 65 -14.80 5.69 4.84
C SER A 65 -15.40 4.97 6.04
N ARG A 66 -15.73 3.68 5.93
CA ARG A 66 -16.20 2.90 7.08
C ARG A 66 -15.01 2.28 7.79
N ILE A 67 -14.94 2.42 9.11
CA ILE A 67 -13.84 1.90 9.89
C ILE A 67 -13.95 0.39 10.11
N CYS A 68 -12.83 -0.30 9.95
CA CYS A 68 -12.59 -1.67 10.38
C CYS A 68 -11.45 -1.60 11.40
N ILE A 69 -11.63 -2.17 12.59
CA ILE A 69 -10.62 -2.19 13.65
C ILE A 69 -10.63 -3.54 14.35
N ALA A 70 -9.45 -4.05 14.66
CA ALA A 70 -9.28 -5.31 15.38
C ALA A 70 -7.92 -5.33 16.11
N ASP A 71 -7.76 -6.27 17.04
CA ASP A 71 -6.49 -6.45 17.75
C ASP A 71 -5.39 -7.00 16.82
N THR A 72 -5.78 -7.80 15.83
CA THR A 72 -4.84 -8.38 14.84
C THR A 72 -5.30 -8.17 13.40
N GLU A 73 -4.37 -8.21 12.46
CA GLU A 73 -4.70 -8.12 11.02
C GLU A 73 -5.53 -9.32 10.55
N VAL A 74 -5.43 -10.47 11.22
CA VAL A 74 -6.21 -11.68 10.89
C VAL A 74 -7.70 -11.43 11.16
N GLU A 75 -8.00 -10.84 12.32
CA GLU A 75 -9.36 -10.46 12.73
C GLU A 75 -9.87 -9.22 11.98
N LEU A 76 -8.96 -8.37 11.48
CA LEU A 76 -9.34 -7.22 10.66
C LEU A 76 -9.90 -7.63 9.29
N MET A 77 -9.36 -8.69 8.68
CA MET A 77 -9.75 -9.13 7.33
C MET A 77 -11.25 -9.45 7.16
N PRO A 78 -11.94 -10.19 8.06
CA PRO A 78 -13.37 -10.44 7.92
C PRO A 78 -14.22 -9.17 8.01
N LEU A 79 -13.81 -8.18 8.82
CA LEU A 79 -14.48 -6.87 8.88
C LEU A 79 -14.34 -6.11 7.57
N VAL A 80 -13.16 -6.18 6.95
CA VAL A 80 -12.92 -5.62 5.62
C VAL A 80 -13.84 -6.30 4.60
N ASP A 81 -13.94 -7.63 4.62
CA ASP A 81 -14.82 -8.37 3.70
C ASP A 81 -16.29 -7.99 3.85
N GLU A 82 -16.74 -7.77 5.08
CA GLU A 82 -18.10 -7.29 5.34
C GLU A 82 -18.33 -5.89 4.75
N LYS A 83 -17.41 -4.95 4.98
CA LYS A 83 -17.50 -3.59 4.42
C LYS A 83 -17.30 -3.53 2.92
N LEU A 84 -16.68 -4.53 2.33
CA LEU A 84 -16.55 -4.67 0.89
C LEU A 84 -17.85 -5.13 0.23
N ARG A 85 -18.64 -5.98 0.91
CA ARG A 85 -19.97 -6.43 0.43
C ARG A 85 -21.06 -5.37 0.58
N ASP A 86 -20.96 -4.56 1.62
CA ASP A 86 -21.98 -3.56 1.96
C ASP A 86 -21.92 -2.36 0.98
N ARG A 87 -22.93 -2.21 0.11
CA ARG A 87 -22.98 -1.11 -0.88
C ARG A 87 -23.53 0.17 -0.27
N MET A 88 -22.87 1.29 -0.54
CA MET A 88 -23.36 2.60 -0.11
C MET A 88 -24.54 3.04 -0.99
N SER A 89 -25.41 3.90 -0.46
CA SER A 89 -26.42 4.58 -1.27
C SER A 89 -25.73 5.51 -2.28
N ALA A 90 -26.34 5.72 -3.46
CA ALA A 90 -25.75 6.57 -4.50
C ALA A 90 -25.53 8.03 -4.02
N GLU A 91 -26.41 8.54 -3.15
CA GLU A 91 -26.30 9.87 -2.55
C GLU A 91 -25.11 9.96 -1.58
N ASP A 92 -24.89 8.94 -0.75
CA ASP A 92 -23.76 8.87 0.16
C ASP A 92 -22.43 8.73 -0.59
N GLU A 93 -22.41 7.99 -1.70
CA GLU A 93 -21.25 7.87 -2.58
C GLU A 93 -20.84 9.21 -3.19
N GLU A 94 -21.80 10.03 -3.66
CA GLU A 94 -21.49 11.33 -4.25
C GLU A 94 -20.94 12.31 -3.21
N LYS A 95 -21.59 12.38 -2.03
CA LYS A 95 -21.10 13.19 -0.90
C LYS A 95 -19.72 12.73 -0.44
N TYR A 96 -19.47 11.43 -0.48
CA TYR A 96 -18.18 10.85 -0.19
C TYR A 96 -17.12 11.24 -1.21
N ARG A 97 -17.39 11.12 -2.52
CA ARG A 97 -16.47 11.52 -3.60
C ARG A 97 -16.01 12.97 -3.46
N LYS A 98 -16.94 13.91 -3.24
CA LYS A 98 -16.62 15.34 -3.04
C LYS A 98 -15.73 15.62 -1.82
N ARG A 99 -15.81 14.78 -0.79
CA ARG A 99 -14.91 14.86 0.39
C ARG A 99 -13.56 14.20 0.11
N LEU A 100 -13.58 13.09 -0.61
CA LEU A 100 -12.40 12.32 -0.96
C LEU A 100 -11.48 13.11 -1.88
N GLU A 101 -12.01 13.71 -2.94
CA GLU A 101 -11.25 14.48 -3.92
C GLU A 101 -10.45 15.62 -3.28
N ARG A 102 -11.08 16.37 -2.36
CA ARG A 102 -10.41 17.43 -1.58
C ARG A 102 -9.27 16.92 -0.70
N ARG A 103 -9.39 15.69 -0.18
CA ARG A 103 -8.33 15.05 0.62
C ARG A 103 -7.22 14.52 -0.28
N LEU A 104 -7.59 13.83 -1.36
CA LEU A 104 -6.67 13.23 -2.31
C LEU A 104 -5.71 14.26 -2.89
N GLN A 105 -6.19 15.45 -3.26
CA GLN A 105 -5.33 16.54 -3.77
C GLN A 105 -4.15 16.89 -2.85
N ARG A 106 -4.25 16.62 -1.54
CA ARG A 106 -3.19 16.89 -0.56
C ARG A 106 -2.34 15.67 -0.23
N THR A 107 -2.78 14.48 -0.59
CA THR A 107 -2.08 13.24 -0.25
C THR A 107 -1.02 12.90 -1.29
N PHE A 108 0.17 12.61 -0.81
CA PHE A 108 1.29 12.10 -1.59
C PHE A 108 1.88 10.89 -0.87
N TYR A 109 2.07 9.78 -1.60
CA TYR A 109 2.69 8.56 -1.10
C TYR A 109 3.85 8.19 -2.00
N PHE A 110 5.00 7.94 -1.38
CA PHE A 110 6.13 7.31 -2.04
C PHE A 110 6.79 6.31 -1.09
N ILE A 111 6.36 5.06 -1.20
CA ILE A 111 6.78 3.92 -0.38
C ILE A 111 7.51 2.92 -1.29
N ILE A 112 8.65 2.43 -0.80
CA ILE A 112 9.48 1.44 -1.45
C ILE A 112 9.58 0.17 -0.59
N PRO A 113 9.97 -0.97 -1.17
CA PRO A 113 10.27 -2.19 -0.40
C PRO A 113 11.38 -1.98 0.63
N GLU A 114 11.36 -2.81 1.69
CA GLU A 114 12.33 -2.74 2.77
C GLU A 114 13.74 -3.15 2.36
N ASN A 115 14.72 -2.73 3.17
CA ASN A 115 16.07 -3.27 3.12
C ASN A 115 16.03 -4.79 3.34
N VAL A 116 16.91 -5.52 2.66
CA VAL A 116 16.92 -6.98 2.71
C VAL A 116 18.36 -7.49 2.83
N THR A 117 18.52 -8.61 3.53
CA THR A 117 19.76 -9.37 3.59
C THR A 117 19.53 -10.71 2.93
N VAL A 118 20.39 -11.08 1.99
CA VAL A 118 20.30 -12.31 1.19
C VAL A 118 21.64 -13.02 1.14
N LYS A 119 21.63 -14.32 0.83
CA LYS A 119 22.88 -15.08 0.63
C LYS A 119 23.43 -14.91 -0.79
N VAL A 120 24.72 -15.20 -0.96
CA VAL A 120 25.34 -15.23 -2.30
C VAL A 120 24.55 -16.15 -3.22
N GLY A 121 24.20 -15.63 -4.40
CA GLY A 121 23.44 -16.32 -5.44
C GLY A 121 21.92 -16.20 -5.33
N GLU A 122 21.39 -15.61 -4.26
CA GLU A 122 19.94 -15.38 -4.10
C GLU A 122 19.46 -14.16 -4.91
N ASP A 123 18.37 -14.32 -5.65
CA ASP A 123 17.78 -13.25 -6.44
C ASP A 123 16.91 -12.33 -5.56
N VAL A 124 17.10 -11.02 -5.73
CA VAL A 124 16.28 -9.98 -5.09
C VAL A 124 15.49 -9.26 -6.17
N ASP A 125 14.18 -9.17 -5.99
CA ASP A 125 13.37 -8.36 -6.90
C ASP A 125 13.57 -6.86 -6.61
N ILE A 126 14.08 -6.14 -7.62
CA ILE A 126 14.30 -4.69 -7.64
C ILE A 126 13.35 -4.02 -8.66
N SER A 127 12.25 -4.69 -9.01
CA SER A 127 11.25 -4.17 -9.94
C SER A 127 10.32 -3.12 -9.28
N LYS A 128 9.28 -2.73 -10.01
CA LYS A 128 8.21 -1.85 -9.49
C LYS A 128 7.31 -2.57 -8.47
N GLU A 129 7.48 -3.87 -8.28
CA GLU A 129 6.69 -4.64 -7.33
C GLU A 129 6.91 -4.13 -5.89
N GLY A 130 5.80 -4.01 -5.15
CA GLY A 130 5.82 -3.46 -3.80
C GLY A 130 6.00 -1.94 -3.72
N VAL A 131 6.36 -1.24 -4.80
CA VAL A 131 6.47 0.23 -4.81
C VAL A 131 5.07 0.87 -4.88
N ILE A 132 4.90 1.98 -4.16
CA ILE A 132 3.70 2.82 -4.22
C ILE A 132 4.14 4.25 -4.43
N ALA A 133 3.82 4.82 -5.59
CA ALA A 133 4.00 6.23 -5.90
C ALA A 133 2.65 6.82 -6.34
N ARG A 134 2.01 7.63 -5.49
CA ARG A 134 0.69 8.22 -5.78
C ARG A 134 0.57 9.67 -5.30
N LYS A 135 -0.14 10.49 -6.07
CA LYS A 135 -0.59 11.83 -5.67
C LYS A 135 -1.97 12.10 -6.23
N ALA A 136 -2.87 12.70 -5.46
CA ALA A 136 -4.23 12.99 -5.90
C ALA A 136 -5.00 11.77 -6.45
N GLY A 137 -4.73 10.58 -5.91
CA GLY A 137 -5.33 9.32 -6.36
C GLY A 137 -4.75 8.74 -7.65
N GLN A 138 -3.90 9.50 -8.34
CA GLN A 138 -3.22 9.06 -9.56
C GLN A 138 -1.93 8.31 -9.22
N SER A 139 -1.66 7.24 -9.98
CA SER A 139 -0.43 6.46 -9.90
C SER A 139 0.67 7.10 -10.73
N TYR A 140 1.87 7.18 -10.18
CA TYR A 140 3.09 7.68 -10.84
C TYR A 140 4.12 6.57 -11.05
N LEU A 141 3.70 5.30 -10.95
CA LEU A 141 4.58 4.15 -11.19
C LEU A 141 5.11 4.08 -12.63
N GLU A 142 4.41 4.69 -13.59
CA GLU A 142 4.89 4.82 -14.97
C GLU A 142 6.15 5.69 -15.04
N ASN A 143 6.19 6.78 -14.25
CA ASN A 143 7.30 7.73 -14.16
C ASN A 143 8.39 7.29 -13.15
N LEU A 144 8.28 6.10 -12.57
CA LEU A 144 9.24 5.58 -11.61
C LEU A 144 10.52 5.14 -12.33
N VAL A 145 11.65 5.73 -11.93
CA VAL A 145 13.00 5.35 -12.34
C VAL A 145 13.68 4.62 -11.18
N ILE A 146 14.29 3.48 -11.47
CA ILE A 146 15.01 2.66 -10.49
C ILE A 146 16.46 2.52 -10.97
N GLU A 147 17.40 2.94 -10.13
CA GLU A 147 18.84 2.80 -10.34
C GLU A 147 19.38 1.85 -9.27
N SER A 148 20.00 0.74 -9.65
CA SER A 148 20.66 -0.15 -8.69
C SER A 148 22.02 -0.62 -9.21
N ASN A 149 22.93 -0.89 -8.28
CA ASN A 149 24.24 -1.50 -8.53
C ASN A 149 24.32 -2.93 -7.98
N PHE A 150 23.19 -3.58 -7.73
CA PHE A 150 23.10 -4.87 -7.05
C PHE A 150 23.83 -5.98 -7.82
N ASP A 151 24.71 -6.70 -7.12
CA ASP A 151 25.36 -7.92 -7.60
C ASP A 151 25.14 -9.04 -6.59
N LYS A 152 24.52 -10.14 -7.05
CA LYS A 152 24.23 -11.32 -6.22
C LYS A 152 25.43 -12.23 -5.98
N ASN A 153 26.50 -12.07 -6.76
CA ASN A 153 27.65 -12.99 -6.73
C ASN A 153 28.75 -12.51 -5.77
N THR A 154 28.73 -11.23 -5.41
CA THR A 154 29.74 -10.64 -4.54
C THR A 154 29.12 -10.29 -3.18
N PRO A 155 29.70 -10.75 -2.06
CA PRO A 155 29.30 -10.28 -0.74
C PRO A 155 29.55 -8.77 -0.63
N GLY A 156 28.58 -8.04 -0.11
CA GLY A 156 28.65 -6.59 -0.08
C GLY A 156 27.33 -5.93 0.23
N THR A 157 27.37 -4.60 0.35
CA THR A 157 26.18 -3.77 0.53
C THR A 157 25.92 -2.99 -0.74
N TYR A 158 24.73 -3.15 -1.30
CA TYR A 158 24.27 -2.52 -2.53
C TYR A 158 23.12 -1.57 -2.23
N GLU A 159 22.94 -0.59 -3.11
CA GLU A 159 21.85 0.38 -3.00
C GLU A 159 20.99 0.35 -4.25
N ALA A 160 19.68 0.33 -4.04
CA ALA A 160 18.68 0.57 -5.06
C ALA A 160 17.98 1.90 -4.76
N VAL A 161 18.15 2.86 -5.66
CA VAL A 161 17.58 4.20 -5.59
C VAL A 161 16.33 4.27 -6.45
N TYR A 162 15.21 4.59 -5.83
CA TYR A 162 13.92 4.79 -6.48
C TYR A 162 13.66 6.29 -6.57
N LYS A 163 13.41 6.79 -7.79
CA LYS A 163 13.09 8.20 -8.07
C LYS A 163 11.76 8.29 -8.79
N VAL A 164 10.94 9.25 -8.41
CA VAL A 164 9.69 9.57 -9.11
C VAL A 164 9.53 11.08 -9.20
N GLU A 165 9.19 11.56 -10.39
CA GLU A 165 8.85 12.97 -10.60
C GLU A 165 7.34 13.16 -10.56
N ILE A 166 6.89 14.09 -9.71
CA ILE A 166 5.47 14.42 -9.54
C ILE A 166 5.31 15.94 -9.48
N ASP A 167 4.47 16.50 -10.36
CA ASP A 167 4.23 17.94 -10.49
C ASP A 167 5.53 18.78 -10.58
N GLY A 168 6.51 18.29 -11.35
CA GLY A 168 7.80 18.96 -11.55
C GLY A 168 8.75 18.90 -10.34
N LYS A 169 8.46 18.04 -9.35
CA LYS A 169 9.32 17.81 -8.18
C LYS A 169 9.80 16.36 -8.15
N GLU A 170 11.11 16.18 -7.99
CA GLU A 170 11.71 14.86 -7.81
C GLU A 170 11.56 14.40 -6.34
N HIS A 171 11.16 13.15 -6.17
CA HIS A 171 11.14 12.46 -4.89
C HIS A 171 12.03 11.22 -4.97
N LYS A 172 12.93 11.03 -3.99
CA LYS A 172 13.90 9.94 -3.93
C LYS A 172 13.77 9.12 -2.64
N ARG A 173 13.90 7.80 -2.76
CA ARG A 173 14.01 6.84 -1.65
C ARG A 173 15.09 5.79 -1.97
N THR A 174 15.78 5.30 -0.95
CA THR A 174 16.87 4.32 -1.09
C THR A 174 16.54 3.05 -0.33
N ARG A 175 16.75 1.90 -0.98
CA ARG A 175 16.68 0.55 -0.39
C ARG A 175 18.09 -0.02 -0.34
N THR A 176 18.50 -0.52 0.83
CA THR A 176 19.78 -1.19 1.04
C THR A 176 19.61 -2.70 0.90
N ILE A 177 20.51 -3.35 0.15
CA ILE A 177 20.52 -4.79 -0.07
C ILE A 177 21.88 -5.33 0.39
N THR A 178 21.89 -6.22 1.37
CA THR A 178 23.12 -6.80 1.92
C THR A 178 23.26 -8.24 1.44
N VAL A 179 24.36 -8.56 0.76
CA VAL A 179 24.69 -9.92 0.35
C VAL A 179 25.73 -10.46 1.32
N THR A 180 25.38 -11.55 2.00
CA THR A 180 26.26 -12.28 2.92
C THR A 180 26.69 -13.61 2.31
N GLU A 181 27.85 -14.12 2.71
CA GLU A 181 28.34 -15.46 2.34
C GLU A 181 27.34 -16.59 2.62
#